data_AF-A0A2D6IZR1-F1
#
_entry.id   AF-A0A2D6IZR1-F1
#
_cell.length_a   1.000
_cell.length_b   1.000
_cell.length_c   1.000
_cell.angle_alpha   90.00
_cell.angle_beta   90.00
_cell.angle_gamma   90.00
#
_symmetry.space_group_name_H-M   'P 1'
#
loop_
_entity.id
_entity.type
_entity.pdbx_description
1 polymer ?
#
loop_
_entity_poly.entity_id
_entity_poly.type
_entity_poly.pdbx_seq_one_letter_code
_entity_poly.pdbx_strand_id
1 'polypeptide(L)'
;MMKYVDYGKLAATLVDLRTGDAVRLVAREDTREKAALCRRQGWTRHQAEVYAYKVMSNEELFHIEPVLVEVPIEDMPGPPLRRVMCEKCGEEVNDYREVMVAGKVLCRSCAYGGYYQRLGTRRLMDTVRTSP
;
A
#
# COMPACT_ATOMS: atom_id res chain seq x y z
N MET A 1 5.70 10.33 1.64
CA MET A 1 5.60 9.23 0.65
C MET A 1 5.12 7.99 1.38
N MET A 2 4.23 7.19 0.77
CA MET A 2 3.74 5.95 1.37
C MET A 2 3.91 4.83 0.36
N LYS A 3 4.58 3.75 0.76
CA LYS A 3 4.73 2.52 -0.04
C LYS A 3 3.85 1.44 0.58
N TYR A 4 2.97 0.86 -0.23
CA TYR A 4 2.20 -0.31 0.17
C TYR A 4 3.02 -1.57 -0.10
N VAL A 5 3.11 -2.43 0.91
CA VAL A 5 3.75 -3.75 0.79
C VAL A 5 2.73 -4.77 1.29
N ASP A 6 2.30 -5.65 0.39
CA ASP A 6 1.27 -6.61 0.71
C ASP A 6 1.84 -7.85 1.39
N TYR A 7 1.78 -7.84 2.72
CA TYR A 7 2.05 -9.00 3.56
C TYR A 7 0.81 -9.47 4.32
N GLY A 8 -0.37 -8.89 4.05
CA GLY A 8 -1.59 -9.16 4.83
C GLY A 8 -1.51 -8.75 6.31
N LYS A 9 -0.56 -7.89 6.69
CA LYS A 9 -0.36 -7.45 8.08
C LYS A 9 -0.87 -6.02 8.28
N LEU A 10 -1.58 -5.78 9.39
CA LEU A 10 -1.90 -4.42 9.82
C LEU A 10 -0.70 -3.81 10.55
N ALA A 11 0.26 -3.36 9.76
CA ALA A 11 1.50 -2.77 10.25
C ALA A 11 1.92 -1.57 9.39
N ALA A 12 2.69 -0.68 9.99
CA ALA A 12 3.33 0.44 9.31
C ALA A 12 4.79 0.53 9.76
N THR A 13 5.67 0.93 8.85
CA THR A 13 7.06 1.23 9.19
C THR A 13 7.35 2.68 8.80
N LEU A 14 7.85 3.45 9.75
CA LEU A 14 8.26 4.84 9.58
C LEU A 14 9.78 4.87 9.53
N VAL A 15 10.32 5.57 8.53
CA VAL A 15 11.77 5.67 8.28
C VAL A 15 12.15 7.14 8.23
N ASP A 16 13.12 7.55 9.03
CA ASP A 16 13.80 8.84 8.88
C ASP A 16 14.88 8.69 7.80
N LEU A 17 14.64 9.28 6.63
CA LEU A 17 15.57 9.19 5.50
C LEU A 17 16.89 9.97 5.72
N ARG A 18 16.97 10.84 6.74
CA ARG A 18 18.19 11.59 7.04
C ARG A 18 19.15 10.77 7.89
N THR A 19 18.63 10.02 8.86
CA THR A 19 19.44 9.24 9.80
C THR A 19 19.49 7.75 9.43
N GLY A 20 18.48 7.25 8.71
CA GLY A 20 18.29 5.82 8.45
C GLY A 20 17.55 5.10 9.57
N ASP A 21 17.18 5.79 10.66
CA ASP A 21 16.45 5.18 11.76
C ASP A 21 15.04 4.80 11.31
N ALA A 22 14.58 3.62 11.73
CA ALA A 22 13.23 3.19 11.44
C ALA A 22 12.56 2.53 12.64
N VAL A 23 11.25 2.74 12.72
CA VAL A 23 10.39 2.16 13.75
C VAL A 23 9.22 1.46 13.06
N ARG A 24 8.96 0.22 13.47
CA ARG A 24 7.86 -0.60 12.99
C ARG A 24 6.75 -0.66 14.03
N LEU A 25 5.54 -0.42 13.57
CA LEU A 25 4.30 -0.41 14.33
C LEU A 25 3.44 -1.58 13.85
N VAL A 26 3.04 -2.48 14.74
CA VAL A 26 2.07 -3.54 14.45
C VAL A 26 0.85 -3.35 15.32
N ALA A 27 -0.33 -3.28 14.71
CA ALA A 27 -1.56 -3.23 15.48
C ALA A 27 -1.69 -4.49 16.35
N ARG A 28 -1.93 -4.31 17.64
CA ARG A 28 -2.11 -5.46 18.54
C ARG A 28 -3.50 -6.05 18.34
N GLU A 29 -3.58 -7.37 18.34
CA GLU A 29 -4.86 -8.09 18.22
C GLU A 29 -5.74 -7.88 19.46
N ASP A 30 -5.12 -7.77 20.64
CA ASP A 30 -5.77 -7.53 21.93
C ASP A 30 -6.42 -6.13 22.05
N THR A 31 -6.11 -5.21 21.13
CA THR A 31 -6.70 -3.86 21.09
C THR A 31 -8.23 -3.91 21.05
N ARG A 32 -8.81 -4.91 20.36
CA ARG A 32 -10.27 -5.05 20.25
C ARG A 32 -10.91 -5.46 21.58
N GLU A 33 -10.22 -6.29 22.36
CA GLU A 33 -10.67 -6.72 23.68
C GLU A 33 -10.54 -5.57 24.69
N LYS A 34 -9.42 -4.85 24.66
CA LYS A 34 -9.21 -3.66 25.48
C LYS A 34 -10.23 -2.57 25.15
N ALA A 35 -10.57 -2.38 23.88
CA ALA A 35 -11.58 -1.39 23.46
C ALA A 35 -12.97 -1.70 24.02
N ALA A 36 -13.29 -2.99 24.20
CA ALA A 36 -14.54 -3.41 24.85
C ALA A 36 -14.58 -3.00 26.33
N LEU A 37 -13.44 -2.95 27.03
CA LEU A 37 -13.35 -2.47 28.42
C LEU A 37 -13.63 -0.96 28.54
N CYS A 38 -13.39 -0.18 27.48
CA CYS A 38 -13.70 1.24 27.45
C CYS A 38 -15.18 1.55 27.14
N ARG A 39 -16.03 0.52 26.96
CA ARG A 39 -17.42 0.70 26.53
C ARG A 39 -18.27 1.31 27.64
N ARG A 40 -18.94 2.42 27.31
CA ARG A 40 -19.91 3.07 28.19
C ARG A 40 -21.35 2.60 27.91
N GLN A 41 -22.23 2.78 28.89
CA GLN A 41 -23.64 2.45 28.73
C GLN A 41 -24.25 3.21 27.54
N GLY A 42 -24.96 2.50 26.67
CA GLY A 42 -25.57 3.06 25.46
C GLY A 42 -24.63 3.20 24.25
N TRP A 43 -23.35 2.85 24.37
CA TRP A 43 -22.43 2.89 23.22
C TRP A 43 -22.49 1.64 22.35
N THR A 44 -22.46 1.85 21.03
CA THR A 44 -22.20 0.77 20.07
C THR A 44 -20.75 0.30 20.16
N ARG A 45 -20.47 -0.89 19.62
CA ARG A 45 -19.11 -1.44 19.55
C ARG A 45 -18.15 -0.48 18.83
N HIS A 46 -18.58 0.08 17.70
CA HIS A 46 -17.78 1.01 16.92
C HIS A 46 -17.45 2.29 17.70
N GLN A 47 -18.40 2.82 18.48
CA GLN A 47 -18.16 4.00 19.32
C GLN A 47 -17.13 3.72 20.42
N ALA A 48 -17.16 2.53 21.02
CA ALA A 48 -16.15 2.12 22.01
C ALA A 48 -14.76 1.96 21.38
N GLU A 49 -14.66 1.36 20.19
CA GLU A 49 -13.41 1.23 19.44
C GLU A 49 -12.83 2.61 19.06
N VAL A 50 -13.65 3.52 18.51
CA VAL A 50 -13.20 4.89 18.18
C VAL A 50 -12.75 5.66 19.41
N TYR A 51 -13.41 5.47 20.55
CA TYR A 51 -12.99 6.10 21.80
C TYR A 51 -11.68 5.52 22.32
N ALA A 52 -11.53 4.19 22.30
CA ALA A 52 -10.33 3.49 22.71
C ALA A 52 -9.09 4.01 21.97
N TYR A 53 -9.17 4.16 20.64
CA TYR A 53 -8.07 4.74 19.84
C TYR A 53 -7.69 6.18 20.22
N LYS A 54 -8.58 6.93 20.89
CA LYS A 54 -8.30 8.31 21.33
C LYS A 54 -7.67 8.39 22.71
N VAL A 55 -7.84 7.37 23.55
CA VAL A 55 -7.47 7.43 24.97
C VAL A 55 -6.40 6.42 25.38
N MET A 56 -6.24 5.33 24.62
CA MET A 56 -5.21 4.34 24.87
C MET A 56 -3.82 4.86 24.48
N SER A 57 -2.80 4.41 25.20
CA SER A 57 -1.41 4.70 24.87
C SER A 57 -0.97 3.99 23.58
N ASN A 58 0.13 4.45 22.99
CA ASN A 58 0.68 3.82 21.79
C ASN A 58 1.06 2.35 22.05
N GLU A 59 1.56 2.02 23.24
CA GLU A 59 1.99 0.68 23.65
C GLU A 59 0.81 -0.27 23.88
N GLU A 60 -0.36 0.28 24.22
CA GLU A 60 -1.61 -0.47 24.35
C GLU A 60 -2.22 -0.83 23.00
N LEU A 61 -1.99 0.02 21.98
CA LEU A 61 -2.52 -0.12 20.62
C LEU A 61 -1.57 -0.87 19.68
N PHE A 62 -0.25 -0.72 19.89
CA PHE A 62 0.77 -1.18 18.96
C PHE A 62 1.89 -1.95 19.66
N HIS A 63 2.42 -2.97 18.98
CA HIS A 63 3.79 -3.41 19.20
C HIS A 63 4.72 -2.48 18.41
N ILE A 64 5.67 -1.86 19.12
CA ILE A 64 6.59 -0.86 18.58
C ILE A 64 8.01 -1.42 18.72
N GLU A 65 8.72 -1.52 17.60
CA GLU A 65 10.09 -2.05 17.58
C GLU A 65 10.99 -1.21 16.66
N PRO A 66 12.23 -0.88 17.07
CA PRO A 66 13.24 -0.37 16.16
C PRO A 66 13.58 -1.42 15.11
N VAL A 67 13.69 -1.03 13.85
CA VAL A 67 14.05 -1.92 12.74
C VAL A 67 15.05 -1.23 11.81
N LEU A 68 15.73 -2.03 10.99
CA LEU A 68 16.48 -1.52 9.84
C LEU A 68 15.64 -1.70 8.57
N VAL A 69 15.55 -0.65 7.76
CA VAL A 69 14.88 -0.70 6.45
C VAL A 69 15.83 -0.19 5.39
N GLU A 70 16.14 -1.06 4.43
CA GLU A 70 16.80 -0.64 3.20
C GLU A 70 15.74 -0.07 2.26
N VAL A 71 15.87 1.23 1.93
CA VAL A 71 15.00 1.91 0.97
C VAL A 71 15.72 1.97 -0.37
N PRO A 72 15.27 1.20 -1.39
CA PRO A 72 15.87 1.27 -2.72
C PRO A 72 15.72 2.65 -3.34
N ILE A 73 16.66 3.03 -4.22
CA ILE A 73 16.69 4.35 -4.84
C ILE A 73 15.41 4.64 -5.64
N GLU A 74 14.81 3.62 -6.24
CA GLU A 74 13.54 3.71 -6.97
C GLU A 74 12.32 4.03 -6.08
N ASP A 75 12.45 3.81 -4.79
CA ASP A 75 11.44 4.09 -3.78
C ASP A 75 11.81 5.31 -2.92
N MET A 76 12.82 6.10 -3.33
CA MET A 76 13.11 7.37 -2.69
C MET A 76 12.10 8.44 -3.11
N PRO A 77 11.64 9.30 -2.18
CA PRO A 77 10.77 10.41 -2.52
C PRO A 77 11.52 11.46 -3.34
N GLY A 78 10.84 12.05 -4.32
CA GLY A 78 11.42 13.10 -5.14
C GLY A 78 10.86 13.10 -6.57
N PRO A 79 11.42 13.93 -7.46
CA PRO A 79 11.14 13.81 -8.89
C PRO A 79 11.64 12.46 -9.42
N PRO A 80 10.98 11.89 -10.45
CA PRO A 80 11.40 10.61 -10.99
C PRO A 80 12.84 10.62 -11.47
N LEU A 81 13.63 9.63 -11.05
CA LEU A 81 15.07 9.57 -11.36
C LEU A 81 15.34 9.08 -12.78
N ARG A 82 14.40 8.33 -13.33
CA ARG A 82 14.45 7.80 -14.69
C ARG A 82 13.05 7.65 -15.23
N ARG A 83 12.88 7.93 -16.51
CA ARG A 83 11.65 7.71 -17.27
C ARG A 83 11.98 6.99 -18.55
N VAL A 84 11.27 5.91 -18.84
CA VAL A 84 11.38 5.18 -20.10
C VAL A 84 9.99 4.79 -20.60
N MET A 85 9.83 4.64 -21.90
CA MET A 85 8.55 4.20 -22.47
C MET A 85 8.55 2.68 -22.60
N CYS A 86 7.49 2.03 -22.12
CA CYS A 86 7.30 0.60 -22.35
C CYS A 86 7.02 0.32 -23.83
N GLU A 87 7.86 -0.49 -24.48
CA GLU A 87 7.74 -0.80 -25.91
C GLU A 87 6.51 -1.65 -26.27
N LYS A 88 5.79 -2.20 -25.28
CA LYS A 88 4.57 -3.01 -25.50
C LYS A 88 3.29 -2.23 -25.29
N CYS A 89 3.18 -1.44 -24.22
CA CYS A 89 1.94 -0.72 -23.89
C CYS A 89 1.98 0.79 -24.15
N GLY A 90 3.16 1.37 -24.40
CA GLY A 90 3.35 2.81 -24.61
C GLY A 90 3.26 3.67 -23.34
N GLU A 91 3.03 3.07 -22.17
CA GLU A 91 2.99 3.79 -20.90
C GLU A 91 4.42 4.15 -20.44
N GLU A 92 4.56 5.31 -19.82
CA GLU A 92 5.81 5.74 -19.17
C GLU A 92 6.04 4.92 -17.89
N VAL A 93 7.27 4.43 -17.73
CA VAL A 93 7.75 3.70 -16.56
C VAL A 93 8.74 4.59 -15.82
N ASN A 94 8.46 4.82 -14.54
CA ASN A 94 9.24 5.69 -13.67
C ASN A 94 10.13 4.90 -12.70
N ASP A 95 11.25 5.52 -12.34
CA ASP A 95 12.18 5.11 -11.28
C ASP A 95 12.71 3.68 -11.44
N TYR A 96 13.34 3.39 -12.58
CA TYR A 96 14.02 2.10 -12.80
C TYR A 96 13.11 0.86 -12.66
N ARG A 97 11.79 1.03 -12.80
CA ARG A 97 10.82 -0.07 -12.71
C ARG A 97 10.67 -0.85 -14.02
N GLU A 98 11.35 -0.45 -15.09
CA GLU A 98 11.42 -1.19 -16.33
C GLU A 98 12.23 -2.48 -16.20
N VAL A 99 11.99 -3.42 -17.12
CA VAL A 99 12.75 -4.66 -17.23
C VAL A 99 13.12 -4.94 -18.68
N MET A 100 14.29 -5.55 -18.89
CA MET A 100 14.75 -5.96 -20.22
C MET A 100 14.33 -7.40 -20.48
N VAL A 101 13.45 -7.62 -21.46
CA VAL A 101 12.99 -8.96 -21.86
C VAL A 101 13.15 -9.10 -23.37
N ALA A 102 13.93 -10.10 -23.80
CA ALA A 102 14.21 -10.37 -25.23
C ALA A 102 14.65 -9.12 -26.01
N GLY A 103 15.53 -8.30 -25.41
CA GLY A 103 16.07 -7.09 -26.02
C GLY A 103 15.13 -5.87 -26.00
N LYS A 104 13.95 -5.97 -25.37
CA LYS A 104 12.98 -4.87 -25.26
C LYS A 104 12.85 -4.34 -23.84
N VAL A 105 12.66 -3.04 -23.71
CA VAL A 105 12.33 -2.31 -22.48
C VAL A 105 10.83 -2.41 -22.23
N LEU A 106 10.43 -3.14 -21.17
CA LEU A 106 9.03 -3.38 -20.82
C LEU A 106 8.72 -2.91 -19.40
N CYS A 107 7.47 -2.51 -19.13
CA CYS A 107 6.97 -2.36 -17.76
C CYS A 107 6.74 -3.73 -17.12
N ARG A 108 6.76 -3.81 -15.77
CA ARG A 108 6.53 -5.06 -15.02
C ARG A 108 5.20 -5.74 -15.38
N SER A 109 4.13 -4.97 -15.58
CA SER A 109 2.83 -5.51 -16.00
C SER A 109 2.90 -6.19 -17.38
N CYS A 110 3.63 -5.59 -18.33
CA CYS A 110 3.78 -6.13 -19.67
C CYS A 110 4.69 -7.36 -19.75
N ALA A 111 5.68 -7.43 -18.86
CA ALA A 111 6.67 -8.51 -18.78
C ALA A 111 6.18 -9.72 -17.96
N TYR A 112 5.55 -9.49 -16.82
CA TYR A 112 5.22 -10.53 -15.83
C TYR A 112 3.72 -10.71 -15.58
N GLY A 113 2.88 -9.89 -16.21
CA GLY A 113 1.44 -9.84 -15.96
C GLY A 113 1.06 -8.71 -14.98
N GLY A 114 -0.16 -8.20 -15.14
CA GLY A 114 -0.72 -7.15 -14.29
C GLY A 114 -1.90 -7.65 -13.47
N TYR A 115 -2.28 -6.88 -12.44
CA TYR A 115 -3.47 -7.15 -11.62
C TYR A 115 -4.80 -6.94 -12.36
N TYR A 116 -4.75 -6.43 -13.59
CA TYR A 116 -5.91 -6.06 -14.40
C TYR A 116 -5.83 -6.68 -15.79
N GLN A 117 -6.98 -6.83 -16.43
CA GLN A 117 -7.08 -7.22 -17.84
C GLN A 117 -7.66 -6.07 -18.64
N ARG A 118 -7.05 -5.77 -19.80
CA ARG A 118 -7.60 -4.79 -20.72
C ARG A 118 -8.83 -5.40 -21.40
N LEU A 119 -9.99 -4.83 -21.15
CA LEU A 119 -11.18 -5.14 -21.93
C LEU A 119 -10.97 -4.53 -23.31
N GLY A 120 -10.66 -5.36 -24.30
CA GLY A 120 -10.51 -4.88 -25.68
C GLY A 120 -11.75 -4.11 -26.14
N THR A 121 -11.59 -3.24 -27.14
CA THR A 121 -12.60 -2.29 -27.65
C THR A 121 -13.97 -2.92 -27.98
N ARG A 122 -14.03 -4.24 -28.17
CA ARG A 122 -15.24 -4.97 -28.54
C ARG A 122 -16.25 -5.13 -27.39
N ARG A 123 -15.84 -5.11 -26.11
CA ARG A 123 -16.75 -5.39 -24.98
C ARG A 123 -17.57 -4.19 -24.49
N LEU A 124 -17.23 -2.97 -24.87
CA LEU A 124 -17.97 -1.77 -24.44
C LEU A 124 -19.28 -1.56 -25.23
N MET A 125 -19.41 -2.16 -26.42
CA MET A 125 -20.60 -1.99 -27.27
C MET A 125 -21.77 -2.91 -26.88
N ASP A 126 -21.50 -4.04 -26.22
CA ASP A 126 -22.53 -5.02 -25.88
C ASP A 126 -23.35 -4.61 -24.64
N THR A 127 -22.82 -3.74 -23.78
CA THR A 127 -23.50 -3.28 -22.56
C THR A 127 -24.44 -2.09 -22.76
N VAL A 128 -24.46 -1.45 -23.94
CA VAL A 128 -25.30 -0.26 -24.22
C VAL A 128 -26.58 -0.63 -24.99
N ARG A 129 -26.76 -1.89 -25.41
CA ARG A 129 -27.87 -2.30 -26.31
C ARG A 129 -29.04 -3.07 -25.67
N THR A 130 -29.14 -3.14 -24.34
CA THR A 130 -30.31 -3.75 -23.71
C THR A 130 -30.81 -2.94 -22.53
N SER A 131 -31.68 -1.97 -22.79
CA SER A 131 -32.86 -1.69 -21.97
C SER A 131 -33.88 -0.90 -22.82
N PRO A 132 -35.16 -1.32 -22.84
CA PRO A 132 -36.23 -0.75 -23.67
C PRO A 132 -36.69 0.64 -23.21
#